data_AF-A0AAJ5ZGQ0-F1
#
_entry.id   AF-A0AAJ5ZGQ0-F1
#
_cell.length_a   1.000
_cell.length_b   1.000
_cell.length_c   1.000
_cell.angle_alpha   90.00
_cell.angle_beta   90.00
_cell.angle_gamma   90.00
#
_symmetry.space_group_name_H-M   'P 1'
#
loop_
_entity.id
_entity.type
_entity.pdbx_description
1 polymer ?
#
loop_
_entity_poly.entity_id
_entity_poly.type
_entity_poly.pdbx_seq_one_letter_code
_entity_poly.pdbx_strand_id
1 'polypeptide(L)'
;MTFMSQLEDLEAMIVKGRVPGTARTLVNVEKISALIDEMKGEAPTQMTEAEGVVRQKDAIIKQAELEARRIRAYADEEATTIRQLAEEQSNTLLTTSQEEARKMVQDTEITRVANETAAEIEADAQKRAGKLIDDAENRVNGILNEAETSADQRRKGADNYAREVLFTLEERIADTLGQVRGGIDLLDARPTANVAD
;
A
#
# COMPACT_ATOMS: atom_id res chain seq x y z
N MET A 1 51.32 -10.38 70.03
CA MET A 1 51.50 -8.93 69.85
C MET A 1 51.86 -8.69 68.40
N THR A 2 51.54 -7.54 67.81
CA THR A 2 52.07 -7.19 66.49
C THR A 2 53.47 -6.61 66.66
N PHE A 3 54.36 -6.77 65.68
CA PHE A 3 55.67 -6.12 65.65
C PHE A 3 55.58 -4.60 65.95
N MET A 4 54.52 -3.95 65.46
CA MET A 4 54.21 -2.55 65.78
C MET A 4 53.91 -2.32 67.26
N SER A 5 53.14 -3.19 67.92
CA SER A 5 52.91 -3.06 69.37
C SER A 5 54.19 -3.26 70.20
N GLN A 6 55.10 -4.15 69.77
CA GLN A 6 56.41 -4.32 70.43
C GLN A 6 57.32 -3.10 70.23
N LEU A 7 57.27 -2.47 69.05
CA LEU A 7 58.00 -1.23 68.77
C LEU A 7 57.47 -0.07 69.62
N GLU A 8 56.14 0.07 69.73
CA GLU A 8 55.48 1.07 70.57
C GLU A 8 55.79 0.87 72.06
N ASP A 9 55.82 -0.37 72.53
CA ASP A 9 56.20 -0.72 73.90
C ASP A 9 57.68 -0.42 74.19
N LEU A 10 58.57 -0.68 73.22
CA LEU A 10 60.00 -0.34 73.30
C LEU A 10 60.18 1.19 73.39
N GLU A 11 59.47 1.94 72.55
CA GLU A 11 59.47 3.40 72.57
C GLU A 11 58.94 3.95 73.90
N ALA A 12 57.84 3.39 74.42
CA ALA A 12 57.28 3.76 75.71
C ALA A 12 58.23 3.50 76.88
N MET A 13 59.00 2.39 76.86
CA MET A 13 60.03 2.11 77.86
C MET A 13 61.17 3.14 77.83
N ILE A 14 61.56 3.60 76.64
CA ILE A 14 62.61 4.61 76.47
C ILE A 14 62.12 5.99 76.96
N VAL A 15 60.86 6.34 76.72
CA VAL A 15 60.29 7.62 77.15
C VAL A 15 60.12 7.68 78.68
N LYS A 16 59.64 6.59 79.31
CA LYS A 16 59.41 6.53 80.78
C LYS A 16 60.70 6.51 81.60
N GLY A 17 61.81 6.03 81.04
CA GLY A 17 63.11 5.95 81.72
C GLY A 17 63.91 7.26 81.74
N ARG A 18 63.40 8.36 81.18
CA ARG A 18 64.16 9.61 81.01
C ARG A 18 64.51 10.24 82.35
N VAL A 19 65.80 10.55 82.55
CA VAL A 19 66.31 11.11 83.82
C VAL A 19 66.24 12.64 83.79
N PRO A 20 65.49 13.28 84.71
CA PRO A 20 65.33 14.74 84.75
C PRO A 20 66.66 15.49 84.83
N GLY A 21 66.80 16.57 84.04
CA GLY A 21 68.02 17.40 84.02
C GLY A 21 69.19 16.80 83.23
N THR A 22 69.02 15.63 82.59
CA THR A 22 70.03 15.03 81.72
C THR A 22 69.42 14.58 80.39
N ALA A 23 70.25 14.45 79.35
CA ALA A 23 69.84 13.83 78.08
C ALA A 23 69.91 12.28 78.12
N ARG A 24 69.88 11.67 79.31
CA ARG A 24 70.06 10.23 79.50
C ARG A 24 68.75 9.54 79.88
N THR A 25 68.61 8.28 79.46
CA THR A 25 67.50 7.40 79.80
C THR A 25 68.04 6.21 80.58
N LEU A 26 67.42 5.91 81.72
CA LEU A 26 67.69 4.71 82.50
C LEU A 26 66.82 3.57 81.96
N VAL A 27 67.45 2.50 81.50
CA VAL A 27 66.74 1.36 80.90
C VAL A 27 67.13 0.06 81.59
N ASN A 28 66.17 -0.85 81.72
CA ASN A 28 66.45 -2.23 82.09
C ASN A 28 66.92 -2.97 80.84
N VAL A 29 68.23 -3.24 80.78
CA VAL A 29 68.89 -3.86 79.63
C VAL A 29 68.34 -5.26 79.36
N GLU A 30 68.01 -6.05 80.38
CA GLU A 30 67.45 -7.40 80.22
C GLU A 30 66.08 -7.36 79.56
N LYS A 31 65.18 -6.48 80.02
CA LYS A 31 63.84 -6.32 79.45
C LYS A 31 63.86 -5.77 78.03
N ILE A 32 64.73 -4.79 77.75
CA ILE A 32 64.89 -4.24 76.40
C ILE A 32 65.52 -5.28 75.46
N SER A 33 66.54 -6.01 75.91
CA SER A 33 67.17 -7.05 75.09
C SER A 33 66.17 -8.16 74.74
N ALA A 34 65.35 -8.60 75.70
CA ALA A 34 64.31 -9.60 75.45
C ALA A 34 63.30 -9.13 74.39
N LEU A 35 62.83 -7.86 74.48
CA LEU A 35 61.89 -7.30 73.51
C LEU A 35 62.53 -7.14 72.12
N ILE A 36 63.79 -6.73 72.04
CA ILE A 36 64.55 -6.64 70.79
C ILE A 36 64.77 -8.02 70.15
N ASP A 37 65.08 -9.04 70.95
CA ASP A 37 65.30 -10.41 70.45
C ASP A 37 63.97 -11.05 69.99
N GLU A 38 62.86 -10.76 70.66
CA GLU A 38 61.51 -11.12 70.22
C GLU A 38 61.16 -10.44 68.89
N MET A 39 61.38 -9.12 68.78
CA MET A 39 61.20 -8.36 67.54
C MET A 39 62.09 -8.88 66.39
N LYS A 40 63.35 -9.24 66.67
CA LYS A 40 64.27 -9.82 65.68
C LYS A 40 63.82 -11.21 65.24
N GLY A 41 63.17 -11.97 66.12
CA GLY A 41 62.57 -13.27 65.80
C GLY A 41 61.33 -13.15 64.91
N GLU A 42 60.50 -12.13 65.15
CA GLU A 42 59.22 -11.93 64.44
C GLU A 42 59.33 -11.10 63.15
N ALA A 43 60.33 -10.21 63.03
CA ALA A 43 60.49 -9.35 61.84
C ALA A 43 60.65 -10.11 60.52
N PRO A 44 61.48 -11.17 60.42
CA PRO A 44 61.64 -11.91 59.16
C PRO A 44 60.35 -12.59 58.70
N THR A 45 59.58 -13.14 59.63
CA THR A 45 58.28 -13.78 59.36
C THR A 45 57.27 -12.74 58.88
N GLN A 46 57.15 -11.58 59.54
CA GLN A 46 56.25 -10.52 59.10
C GLN A 46 56.63 -9.92 57.73
N MET A 47 57.93 -9.74 57.46
CA MET A 47 58.39 -9.31 56.13
C MET A 47 58.05 -10.35 55.05
N THR A 48 58.25 -11.63 55.34
CA THR A 48 57.92 -12.72 54.41
C THR A 48 56.42 -12.79 54.13
N GLU A 49 55.58 -12.61 55.15
CA GLU A 49 54.12 -12.54 55.01
C GLU A 49 53.69 -11.32 54.17
N ALA A 50 54.25 -10.14 54.43
CA ALA A 50 53.97 -8.93 53.67
C ALA A 50 54.37 -9.08 52.19
N GLU A 51 55.56 -9.63 51.91
CA GLU A 51 55.99 -9.95 50.55
C GLU A 51 55.09 -11.00 49.88
N GLY A 52 54.54 -11.95 50.66
CA GLY A 52 53.53 -12.90 50.21
C GLY A 52 52.25 -12.21 49.76
N VAL A 53 51.75 -11.28 50.57
CA VAL A 53 50.54 -10.48 50.26
C VAL A 53 50.76 -9.60 49.02
N VAL A 54 51.92 -8.96 48.88
CA VAL A 54 52.25 -8.15 47.69
C VAL A 54 52.27 -9.02 46.44
N ARG A 55 52.97 -10.17 46.47
CA ARG A 55 52.99 -11.11 45.34
C ARG A 55 51.61 -11.62 44.98
N GLN A 56 50.78 -11.93 45.97
CA GLN A 56 49.41 -12.36 45.76
C GLN A 56 48.57 -11.25 45.10
N LYS A 57 48.70 -10.00 45.56
CA LYS A 57 48.02 -8.85 44.95
C LYS A 57 48.45 -8.64 43.50
N ASP A 58 49.74 -8.72 43.20
CA ASP A 58 50.26 -8.60 41.84
C ASP A 58 49.71 -9.70 40.92
N ALA A 59 49.59 -10.92 41.43
CA ALA A 59 48.97 -12.03 40.72
C ALA A 59 47.48 -11.77 40.43
N ILE A 60 46.73 -11.28 41.43
CA ILE A 60 45.30 -10.94 41.28
C ILE A 60 45.12 -9.82 40.25
N ILE A 61 45.95 -8.76 40.29
CA ILE A 61 45.86 -7.65 39.33
C ILE A 61 46.12 -8.15 37.91
N LYS A 62 47.18 -8.93 37.70
CA LYS A 62 47.47 -9.51 36.38
C LYS A 62 46.34 -10.38 35.86
N GLN A 63 45.74 -11.20 36.72
CA GLN A 63 44.60 -12.02 36.36
C GLN A 63 43.39 -11.15 36.00
N ALA A 64 43.07 -10.14 36.80
CA ALA A 64 41.98 -9.21 36.53
C ALA A 64 42.17 -8.44 35.21
N GLU A 65 43.40 -8.03 34.90
CA GLU A 65 43.73 -7.38 33.62
C GLU A 65 43.58 -8.31 32.41
N LEU A 66 43.92 -9.59 32.57
CA LEU A 66 43.71 -10.61 31.54
C LEU A 66 42.22 -10.88 31.33
N GLU A 67 41.46 -11.03 32.41
CA GLU A 67 40.00 -11.21 32.39
C GLU A 67 39.31 -10.01 31.73
N ALA A 68 39.67 -8.80 32.14
CA ALA A 68 39.12 -7.56 31.58
C ALA A 68 39.41 -7.41 30.08
N ARG A 69 40.63 -7.78 29.63
CA ARG A 69 40.97 -7.81 28.21
C ARG A 69 40.13 -8.83 27.45
N ARG A 70 39.93 -10.02 28.01
CA ARG A 70 39.04 -11.05 27.42
C ARG A 70 37.62 -10.56 27.25
N ILE A 71 37.05 -9.96 28.30
CA ILE A 71 35.67 -9.45 28.28
C ILE A 71 35.51 -8.38 27.20
N ARG A 72 36.47 -7.45 27.10
CA ARG A 72 36.43 -6.41 26.04
C ARG A 72 36.52 -7.01 24.64
N ALA A 73 37.46 -7.94 24.42
CA ALA A 73 37.62 -8.58 23.11
C ALA A 73 36.35 -9.33 22.69
N TYR A 74 35.73 -10.05 23.63
CA TYR A 74 34.47 -10.74 23.38
C TYR A 74 33.33 -9.76 23.06
N ALA A 75 33.20 -8.69 23.84
CA ALA A 75 32.18 -7.67 23.61
C ALA A 75 32.38 -6.95 22.26
N ASP A 76 33.62 -6.69 21.85
CA ASP A 76 33.93 -6.09 20.55
C ASP A 76 33.55 -7.04 19.40
N GLU A 77 33.87 -8.34 19.50
CA GLU A 77 33.50 -9.35 18.51
C GLU A 77 31.98 -9.50 18.40
N GLU A 78 31.28 -9.59 19.54
CA GLU A 78 29.82 -9.67 19.57
C GLU A 78 29.19 -8.41 18.96
N ALA A 79 29.71 -7.23 19.30
CA ALA A 79 29.24 -5.97 18.74
C ALA A 79 29.49 -5.88 17.22
N THR A 80 30.61 -6.41 16.72
CA THR A 80 30.84 -6.50 15.26
C THR A 80 29.82 -7.41 14.58
N THR A 81 29.54 -8.56 15.18
CA THR A 81 28.57 -9.54 14.66
C THR A 81 27.16 -8.94 14.63
N ILE A 82 26.74 -8.28 15.70
CA ILE A 82 25.44 -7.61 15.79
C ILE A 82 25.33 -6.51 14.73
N ARG A 83 26.38 -5.70 14.53
CA ARG A 83 26.39 -4.66 13.50
C ARG A 83 26.25 -5.23 12.10
N GLN A 84 27.01 -6.29 11.78
CA GLN A 84 26.95 -6.94 10.47
C GLN A 84 25.55 -7.54 10.21
N LEU A 85 25.00 -8.25 11.19
CA LEU A 85 23.66 -8.82 11.07
C LEU A 85 22.59 -7.73 10.89
N ALA A 86 22.68 -6.64 11.67
CA ALA A 86 21.75 -5.53 11.55
C ALA A 86 21.85 -4.84 10.18
N GLU A 87 23.05 -4.71 9.63
CA GLU A 87 23.27 -4.12 8.30
C GLU A 87 22.73 -5.01 7.18
N GLU A 88 22.96 -6.33 7.25
CA GLU A 88 22.39 -7.30 6.32
C GLU A 88 20.86 -7.31 6.37
N GLN A 89 20.29 -7.36 7.58
CA GLN A 89 18.84 -7.29 7.80
C GLN A 89 18.25 -5.96 7.32
N SER A 90 18.94 -4.85 7.53
CA SER A 90 18.50 -3.53 7.07
C SER A 90 18.49 -3.47 5.54
N ASN A 91 19.55 -3.95 4.89
CA ASN A 91 19.66 -3.96 3.43
C ASN A 91 18.60 -4.86 2.77
N THR A 92 18.36 -6.04 3.34
CA THR A 92 17.31 -6.95 2.86
C THR A 92 15.93 -6.33 3.04
N LEU A 93 15.62 -5.76 4.21
CA LEU A 93 14.35 -5.08 4.48
C LEU A 93 14.11 -3.90 3.53
N LEU A 94 15.12 -3.08 3.26
CA LEU A 94 15.01 -1.98 2.30
C LEU A 94 14.72 -2.48 0.89
N THR A 95 15.39 -3.56 0.47
CA THR A 95 15.21 -4.15 -0.86
C THR A 95 13.80 -4.71 -1.02
N THR A 96 13.32 -5.51 -0.04
CA THR A 96 11.97 -6.09 -0.09
C THR A 96 10.90 -5.01 -0.03
N SER A 97 11.05 -4.02 0.86
CA SER A 97 10.11 -2.90 0.97
C SER A 97 10.02 -2.07 -0.33
N GLN A 98 11.16 -1.83 -1.00
CA GLN A 98 11.17 -1.15 -2.29
C GLN A 98 10.47 -1.95 -3.38
N GLU A 99 10.65 -3.28 -3.40
CA GLU A 99 9.98 -4.15 -4.36
C GLU A 99 8.46 -4.19 -4.13
N GLU A 100 8.01 -4.30 -2.88
CA GLU A 100 6.59 -4.26 -2.51
C GLU A 100 5.95 -2.91 -2.85
N ALA A 101 6.62 -1.80 -2.51
CA ALA A 101 6.15 -0.46 -2.86
C ALA A 101 6.02 -0.28 -4.38
N ARG A 102 6.99 -0.79 -5.17
CA ARG A 102 6.92 -0.78 -6.64
C ARG A 102 5.72 -1.56 -7.16
N LYS A 103 5.45 -2.76 -6.62
CA LYS A 103 4.26 -3.56 -6.99
C LYS A 103 2.97 -2.81 -6.68
N MET A 104 2.86 -2.22 -5.49
CA MET A 104 1.66 -1.46 -5.10
C MET A 104 1.41 -0.25 -6.01
N VAL A 105 2.46 0.50 -6.37
CA VAL A 105 2.34 1.62 -7.33
C VAL A 105 1.94 1.10 -8.71
N GLN A 106 2.55 0.02 -9.18
CA GLN A 106 2.23 -0.59 -10.48
C GLN A 106 0.78 -1.09 -10.54
N ASP A 107 0.30 -1.79 -9.52
CA ASP A 107 -1.08 -2.29 -9.43
C ASP A 107 -2.08 -1.13 -9.42
N THR A 108 -1.74 -0.05 -8.71
CA THR A 108 -2.55 1.18 -8.67
C THR A 108 -2.58 1.87 -10.03
N GLU A 109 -1.43 1.94 -10.73
CA GLU A 109 -1.35 2.54 -12.06
C GLU A 109 -2.13 1.74 -13.10
N ILE A 110 -2.03 0.41 -13.09
CA ILE A 110 -2.82 -0.47 -13.96
C ILE A 110 -4.32 -0.22 -13.72
N THR A 111 -4.74 -0.17 -12.46
CA THR A 111 -6.15 0.07 -12.12
C THR A 111 -6.61 1.45 -12.58
N ARG A 112 -5.77 2.48 -12.39
CA ARG A 112 -6.07 3.85 -12.84
C ARG A 112 -6.23 3.90 -14.37
N VAL A 113 -5.28 3.36 -15.12
CA VAL A 113 -5.30 3.34 -16.59
C VAL A 113 -6.47 2.51 -17.11
N ALA A 114 -6.76 1.37 -16.48
CA ALA A 114 -7.91 0.54 -16.84
C ALA A 114 -9.24 1.30 -16.66
N ASN A 115 -9.39 2.02 -15.55
CA ASN A 115 -10.59 2.86 -15.29
C ASN A 115 -10.70 4.03 -16.27
N GLU A 116 -9.60 4.71 -16.59
CA GLU A 116 -9.57 5.77 -17.60
C GLU A 116 -9.98 5.25 -18.98
N THR A 117 -9.39 4.12 -19.39
CA THR A 117 -9.71 3.47 -20.67
C THR A 117 -11.17 3.00 -20.72
N ALA A 118 -11.70 2.44 -19.62
CA ALA A 118 -13.09 2.01 -19.54
C ALA A 118 -14.04 3.21 -19.71
N ALA A 119 -13.77 4.32 -19.03
CA ALA A 119 -14.56 5.55 -19.14
C ALA A 119 -14.56 6.11 -20.57
N GLU A 120 -13.41 6.06 -21.26
CA GLU A 120 -13.33 6.48 -22.67
C GLU A 120 -14.16 5.58 -23.59
N ILE A 121 -14.08 4.25 -23.41
CA ILE A 121 -14.87 3.30 -24.20
C ILE A 121 -16.37 3.51 -23.97
N GLU A 122 -16.80 3.72 -22.72
CA GLU A 122 -18.19 4.00 -22.40
C GLU A 122 -18.68 5.29 -23.05
N ALA A 123 -17.89 6.36 -22.98
CA ALA A 123 -18.24 7.64 -23.60
C ALA A 123 -18.36 7.52 -25.13
N ASP A 124 -17.43 6.82 -25.77
CA ASP A 124 -17.48 6.60 -27.23
C ASP A 124 -18.63 5.68 -27.64
N ALA A 125 -18.92 4.63 -26.85
CA ALA A 125 -20.07 3.76 -27.07
C ALA A 125 -21.40 4.52 -26.95
N GLN A 126 -21.55 5.38 -25.93
CA GLN A 126 -22.73 6.23 -25.76
C GLN A 126 -22.90 7.20 -26.95
N LYS A 127 -21.81 7.81 -27.41
CA LYS A 127 -21.83 8.71 -28.57
C LYS A 127 -22.23 7.97 -29.85
N ARG A 128 -21.70 6.77 -30.08
CA ARG A 128 -22.06 5.94 -31.23
C ARG A 128 -23.51 5.48 -31.17
N ALA A 129 -23.99 5.08 -29.99
CA ALA A 129 -25.37 4.69 -29.78
C ALA A 129 -26.34 5.86 -30.05
N GLY A 130 -26.03 7.06 -29.55
CA GLY A 130 -26.83 8.26 -29.81
C GLY A 130 -26.95 8.57 -31.30
N LYS A 131 -25.83 8.56 -32.03
CA LYS A 131 -25.85 8.76 -33.49
C LYS A 131 -26.68 7.72 -34.22
N LEU A 132 -26.59 6.45 -33.82
CA LEU A 132 -27.38 5.39 -34.45
C LEU A 132 -28.87 5.60 -34.26
N ILE A 133 -29.29 6.05 -33.07
CA ILE A 133 -30.68 6.38 -32.77
C ILE A 133 -31.12 7.56 -33.63
N ASP A 134 -30.35 8.64 -33.66
CA ASP A 134 -30.66 9.83 -34.46
C ASP A 134 -30.80 9.49 -35.96
N ASP A 135 -29.88 8.69 -36.49
CA ASP A 135 -29.91 8.24 -37.89
C ASP A 135 -31.12 7.35 -38.17
N ALA A 136 -31.47 6.46 -37.23
CA ALA A 136 -32.65 5.60 -37.34
C ALA A 136 -33.95 6.43 -37.31
N GLU A 137 -34.06 7.40 -36.41
CA GLU A 137 -35.22 8.29 -36.31
C GLU A 137 -35.40 9.10 -37.60
N ASN A 138 -34.33 9.68 -38.12
CA ASN A 138 -34.36 10.42 -39.39
C ASN A 138 -34.81 9.54 -40.56
N ARG A 139 -34.31 8.30 -40.62
CA ARG A 139 -34.71 7.35 -41.66
C ARG A 139 -36.17 6.93 -41.53
N VAL A 140 -36.64 6.66 -40.31
CA VAL A 140 -38.05 6.29 -40.06
C VAL A 140 -38.97 7.43 -40.47
N ASN A 141 -38.66 8.67 -40.08
CA ASN A 141 -39.44 9.84 -40.47
C ASN A 141 -39.47 10.04 -41.99
N GLY A 142 -38.34 9.81 -42.67
CA GLY A 142 -38.28 9.83 -44.13
C GLY A 142 -39.21 8.81 -44.79
N ILE A 143 -39.17 7.56 -44.31
CA ILE A 143 -40.04 6.48 -44.82
C ILE A 143 -41.51 6.78 -44.59
N LEU A 144 -41.87 7.31 -43.41
CA LEU A 144 -43.25 7.67 -43.08
C LEU A 144 -43.78 8.77 -44.01
N ASN A 145 -42.99 9.83 -44.22
CA ASN A 145 -43.36 10.93 -45.12
C ASN A 145 -43.52 10.47 -46.58
N GLU A 146 -42.61 9.60 -47.06
CA GLU A 146 -42.70 9.03 -48.41
C GLU A 146 -43.92 8.11 -48.57
N ALA A 147 -44.20 7.29 -47.56
CA ALA A 147 -45.36 6.41 -47.53
C ALA A 147 -46.67 7.20 -47.53
N GLU A 148 -46.75 8.29 -46.74
CA GLU A 148 -47.91 9.18 -46.70
C GLU A 148 -48.15 9.86 -48.05
N THR A 149 -47.09 10.41 -48.65
CA THR A 149 -47.15 11.04 -49.98
C THR A 149 -47.62 10.04 -51.04
N SER A 150 -47.07 8.83 -51.03
CA SER A 150 -47.43 7.76 -51.96
C SER A 150 -48.87 7.26 -51.75
N ALA A 151 -49.35 7.22 -50.51
CA ALA A 151 -50.73 6.86 -50.19
C ALA A 151 -51.71 7.93 -50.69
N ASP A 152 -51.40 9.21 -50.49
CA ASP A 152 -52.22 10.32 -50.98
C ASP A 152 -52.30 10.35 -52.52
N GLN A 153 -51.16 10.17 -53.20
CA GLN A 153 -51.12 10.06 -54.66
C GLN A 153 -51.94 8.88 -55.17
N ARG A 154 -51.83 7.71 -54.54
CA ARG A 154 -52.63 6.53 -54.91
C ARG A 154 -54.12 6.76 -54.70
N ARG A 155 -54.53 7.39 -53.59
CA ARG A 155 -55.93 7.76 -53.33
C ARG A 155 -56.47 8.68 -54.41
N LYS A 156 -55.77 9.79 -54.70
CA LYS A 156 -56.15 10.74 -55.76
C LYS A 156 -56.24 10.08 -57.13
N GLY A 157 -55.28 9.22 -57.47
CA GLY A 157 -55.29 8.45 -58.72
C GLY A 157 -56.48 7.50 -58.82
N ALA A 158 -56.80 6.77 -57.75
CA ALA A 158 -57.94 5.88 -57.69
C ALA A 158 -59.27 6.64 -57.80
N ASP A 159 -59.40 7.78 -57.12
CA ASP A 159 -60.58 8.64 -57.18
C ASP A 159 -60.81 9.20 -58.59
N ASN A 160 -59.73 9.60 -59.28
CA ASN A 160 -59.79 10.07 -60.66
C ASN A 160 -60.21 8.95 -61.62
N TYR A 161 -59.62 7.76 -61.49
CA TYR A 161 -59.99 6.60 -62.28
C TYR A 161 -61.45 6.19 -62.06
N ALA A 162 -61.90 6.15 -60.81
CA ALA A 162 -63.30 5.87 -60.48
C ALA A 162 -64.25 6.88 -61.12
N ARG A 163 -63.88 8.17 -61.12
CA ARG A 163 -64.66 9.23 -61.78
C ARG A 163 -64.76 9.00 -63.30
N GLU A 164 -63.65 8.67 -63.96
CA GLU A 164 -63.62 8.39 -65.41
C GLU A 164 -64.47 7.18 -65.78
N VAL A 165 -64.36 6.09 -65.02
CA VAL A 165 -65.19 4.89 -65.22
C VAL A 165 -66.66 5.20 -65.01
N LEU A 166 -67.02 5.97 -63.98
CA LEU A 166 -68.41 6.37 -63.72
C LEU A 166 -68.97 7.26 -64.84
N PHE A 167 -68.21 8.22 -65.36
CA PHE A 167 -68.61 9.03 -66.51
C PHE A 167 -68.82 8.18 -67.77
N THR A 168 -67.92 7.24 -68.04
CA THR A 168 -68.04 6.35 -69.20
C THR A 168 -69.27 5.44 -69.08
N LEU A 169 -69.55 4.97 -67.85
CA LEU A 169 -70.74 4.18 -67.57
C LEU A 169 -72.03 5.02 -67.73
N GLU A 170 -72.02 6.27 -67.27
CA GLU A 170 -73.13 7.22 -67.45
C GLU A 170 -73.44 7.47 -68.93
N GLU A 171 -72.42 7.76 -69.74
CA GLU A 171 -72.56 7.97 -71.19
C GLU A 171 -73.19 6.75 -71.87
N ARG A 172 -72.69 5.55 -71.55
CA ARG A 172 -73.21 4.30 -72.10
C ARG A 172 -74.65 4.01 -71.67
N ILE A 173 -75.03 4.35 -70.44
CA ILE A 173 -76.41 4.24 -69.96
C ILE A 173 -77.30 5.23 -70.71
N ALA A 174 -76.84 6.47 -70.92
CA ALA A 174 -77.57 7.49 -71.66
C ALA A 174 -77.83 7.07 -73.12
N ASP A 175 -76.83 6.52 -73.80
CA ASP A 175 -76.97 5.97 -75.16
C ASP A 175 -77.98 4.83 -75.20
N THR A 176 -77.88 3.88 -74.27
CA THR A 176 -78.81 2.74 -74.18
C THR A 176 -80.23 3.22 -73.90
N LEU A 177 -80.40 4.19 -73.00
CA LEU A 177 -81.70 4.80 -72.71
C LEU A 177 -82.27 5.54 -73.94
N GLY A 178 -81.42 6.22 -74.70
CA GLY A 178 -81.78 6.87 -75.96
C GLY A 178 -82.29 5.88 -77.00
N GLN A 179 -81.63 4.72 -77.15
CA GLN A 179 -82.08 3.64 -78.02
C GLN A 179 -83.43 3.06 -77.58
N VAL A 180 -83.62 2.85 -76.27
CA VAL A 180 -84.90 2.36 -75.73
C VAL A 180 -86.02 3.35 -75.99
N ARG A 181 -85.81 4.65 -75.72
CA ARG A 181 -86.80 5.71 -75.99
C ARG A 181 -87.14 5.82 -77.47
N GLY A 182 -86.13 5.83 -78.35
CA GLY A 182 -86.35 5.85 -79.79
C GLY A 182 -87.12 4.62 -80.28
N GLY A 183 -86.90 3.45 -79.67
CA GLY A 183 -87.68 2.24 -79.92
C GLY A 183 -89.15 2.36 -79.47
N ILE A 184 -89.41 2.96 -78.30
CA ILE A 184 -90.77 3.25 -77.81
C ILE A 184 -91.48 4.23 -78.75
N ASP A 185 -90.84 5.35 -79.11
CA ASP A 185 -91.41 6.36 -80.02
C ASP A 185 -91.77 5.76 -81.39
N LEU A 186 -90.96 4.82 -81.91
CA LEU A 186 -91.24 4.07 -83.13
C LEU A 186 -92.46 3.15 -83.03
N LEU A 187 -92.70 2.57 -81.86
CA LEU A 187 -93.87 1.74 -81.59
C LEU A 187 -95.12 2.59 -81.40
N ASP A 188 -95.01 3.74 -80.75
CA ASP A 188 -96.12 4.69 -80.52
C ASP A 188 -96.50 5.46 -81.79
N ALA A 189 -95.54 5.75 -82.69
CA ALA A 189 -95.77 6.40 -83.98
C ALA A 189 -96.35 5.46 -85.06
N ARG A 190 -96.45 4.15 -84.79
CA ARG A 190 -97.17 3.22 -85.65
C ARG A 190 -98.68 3.55 -85.54
N PRO A 191 -99.35 3.97 -86.63
CA PRO A 191 -100.80 4.05 -86.60
C PRO A 191 -101.31 2.65 -86.26
N THR A 192 -102.31 2.55 -85.38
CA THR A 192 -103.18 1.38 -85.34
C THR A 192 -103.79 1.24 -86.73
N ALA A 193 -103.11 0.50 -87.60
CA ALA A 193 -103.64 0.09 -88.87
C ALA A 193 -104.80 -0.84 -88.54
N ASN A 194 -105.98 -0.24 -88.51
CA ASN A 194 -107.26 -0.89 -88.71
C ASN A 194 -107.08 -1.86 -89.89
N VAL A 195 -106.97 -3.15 -89.59
CA VAL A 195 -107.31 -4.18 -90.55
C VAL A 195 -108.65 -4.71 -90.06
N ALA A 196 -109.68 -4.15 -90.68
CA ALA A 196 -111.03 -4.68 -90.67
C ALA A 196 -111.05 -6.04 -91.42
N ASP A 197 -112.02 -6.85 -91.01
CA ASP A 197 -112.36 -8.24 -91.39
C ASP A 197 -111.49 -9.37 -90.82
#